data_AF-A0A2H5WAQ1-F1
#
_entry.id   AF-A0A2H5WAQ1-F1
#
_cell.length_a   1.000
_cell.length_b   1.000
_cell.length_c   1.000
_cell.angle_alpha   90.00
_cell.angle_beta   90.00
_cell.angle_gamma   90.00
#
_symmetry.space_group_name_H-M   'P 1'
#
loop_
_entity.id
_entity.type
_entity.pdbx_description
1 polymer ?
#
loop_
_entity_poly.entity_id
_entity_poly.type
_entity_poly.pdbx_seq_one_letter_code
_entity_poly.pdbx_strand_id
1 'polypeptide(L)'
;MNRVLAFLGAGEFEPWSEVVDRWVLERSDGDGSVLVLPTASAPEGDDVFDGWARKGLAHFASLGVPAAVLPIRRREDAEREDLASDAVWKPGSSYVRVVLFAPHWDTVERWYPGAHAFIQRSVRPGETLVGIDEATAMVGDGATWEVLGRSAVHVYRAGRWMRAPAGERFRLPLEMGPPGEV
;
A
#
# COMPACT_ATOMS: atom_id res chain seq x y z
N MET A 1 13.54 13.97 6.47
CA MET A 1 13.24 12.80 5.63
C MET A 1 11.85 13.00 5.06
N ASN A 2 11.74 13.06 3.74
CA ASN A 2 10.43 13.22 3.11
C ASN A 2 9.75 11.84 3.10
N ARG A 3 8.59 11.71 3.74
CA ARG A 3 7.84 10.45 3.72
C ARG A 3 7.08 10.38 2.40
N VAL A 4 7.16 9.23 1.74
CA VAL A 4 6.46 8.96 0.49
C VAL A 4 5.75 7.63 0.65
N LEU A 5 4.42 7.69 0.61
CA LEU A 5 3.55 6.55 0.87
C LEU A 5 2.56 6.41 -0.28
N ALA A 6 2.25 5.16 -0.64
CA ALA A 6 1.21 4.83 -1.59
C ALA A 6 0.42 3.61 -1.07
N PHE A 7 -0.90 3.74 -1.04
CA PHE A 7 -1.83 2.66 -0.70
C PHE A 7 -2.72 2.39 -1.90
N LEU A 8 -2.68 1.17 -2.44
CA LEU A 8 -3.48 0.77 -3.60
C LEU A 8 -4.70 0.01 -3.14
N GLY A 9 -5.83 0.21 -3.82
CA GLY A 9 -7.05 -0.56 -3.58
C GLY A 9 -6.98 -1.97 -4.18
N ALA A 10 -6.37 -2.14 -5.35
CA ALA A 10 -6.05 -3.42 -5.97
C ALA A 10 -5.35 -3.22 -7.31
N GLY A 11 -4.62 -4.22 -7.78
CA GLY A 11 -4.10 -4.26 -9.16
C GLY A 11 -2.68 -3.75 -9.27
N GLU A 12 -1.87 -4.01 -8.26
CA GLU A 12 -0.42 -3.86 -8.32
C GLU A 12 0.16 -4.62 -9.52
N PHE A 13 1.18 -4.00 -10.13
CA PHE A 13 1.86 -4.50 -11.32
C PHE A 13 0.98 -4.60 -12.58
N GLU A 14 -0.18 -3.95 -12.58
CA GLU A 14 -1.00 -3.75 -13.78
C GLU A 14 -0.69 -2.39 -14.43
N PRO A 15 -0.97 -2.20 -15.74
CA PRO A 15 -0.61 -0.97 -16.45
C PRO A 15 -1.12 0.34 -15.81
N TRP A 16 -2.29 0.30 -15.14
CA TRP A 16 -2.83 1.50 -14.47
C TRP A 16 -1.96 1.95 -13.29
N SER A 17 -1.22 1.02 -12.65
CA SER A 17 -0.44 1.29 -11.44
C SER A 17 0.86 2.03 -11.71
N GLU A 18 1.32 2.11 -12.97
CA GLU A 18 2.54 2.82 -13.35
C GLU A 18 2.54 4.29 -12.85
N VAL A 19 1.40 4.98 -12.92
CA VAL A 19 1.30 6.38 -12.46
C VAL A 19 1.63 6.50 -10.97
N VAL A 20 1.32 5.47 -10.18
CA VAL A 20 1.59 5.42 -8.75
C VAL A 20 3.07 5.11 -8.53
N ASP A 21 3.62 4.13 -9.24
CA ASP A 21 5.03 3.75 -9.13
C ASP A 21 5.97 4.90 -9.48
N ARG A 22 5.69 5.60 -10.60
CA ARG A 22 6.41 6.81 -11.01
C ARG A 22 6.31 7.89 -9.94
N TRP A 23 5.11 8.12 -9.40
CA TRP A 23 4.90 9.13 -8.36
C TRP A 23 5.78 8.88 -7.13
N VAL A 24 5.87 7.62 -6.68
CA VAL A 24 6.71 7.21 -5.54
C VAL A 24 8.19 7.34 -5.87
N LEU A 25 8.63 6.79 -7.00
CA LEU A 25 10.05 6.81 -7.40
C LEU A 25 10.60 8.23 -7.56
N GLU A 26 9.82 9.13 -8.15
CA GLU A 26 10.22 10.54 -8.34
C GLU A 26 10.37 11.33 -7.03
N ARG A 27 9.73 10.88 -5.95
CA ARG A 27 9.65 11.61 -4.67
C ARG A 27 10.48 10.98 -3.55
N SER A 28 10.97 9.76 -3.77
CA SER A 28 11.73 9.01 -2.79
C SER A 28 13.21 9.37 -2.84
N ASP A 29 13.87 9.45 -1.68
CA ASP A 29 15.31 9.71 -1.55
C ASP A 29 16.19 8.45 -1.79
N GLY A 30 15.64 7.44 -2.50
CA GLY A 30 16.27 6.16 -2.79
C GLY A 30 17.26 6.21 -3.96
N ASP A 31 17.83 5.07 -4.33
CA ASP A 31 18.68 4.93 -5.52
C ASP A 31 17.89 4.67 -6.82
N GLY A 32 16.56 4.74 -6.74
CA GLY A 32 15.65 4.49 -7.86
C GLY A 32 15.35 3.01 -8.12
N SER A 33 15.82 2.10 -7.27
CA SER A 33 15.48 0.67 -7.34
C SER A 33 14.22 0.33 -6.52
N VAL A 34 13.59 -0.80 -6.84
CA VAL A 34 12.39 -1.31 -6.16
C VAL A 34 12.64 -2.69 -5.55
N LEU A 35 12.12 -2.88 -4.34
CA LEU A 35 12.04 -4.18 -3.69
C LEU A 35 10.59 -4.68 -3.70
N VAL A 36 10.39 -5.88 -4.23
CA VAL A 36 9.10 -6.58 -4.27
C VAL A 36 9.05 -7.58 -3.13
N LEU A 37 8.06 -7.45 -2.24
CA LEU A 37 7.84 -8.33 -1.09
C LEU A 37 6.51 -9.08 -1.27
N PRO A 38 6.47 -10.25 -1.93
CA PRO A 38 5.23 -11.00 -2.14
C PRO A 38 4.83 -11.85 -0.91
N THR A 39 5.29 -11.47 0.28
CA THR A 39 5.07 -12.18 1.55
C THR A 39 3.59 -12.44 1.84
N ALA A 40 2.69 -11.54 1.44
CA ALA A 40 1.25 -11.71 1.61
C ALA A 40 0.69 -12.95 0.90
N SER A 41 1.27 -13.35 -0.23
CA SER A 41 0.88 -14.53 -1.01
C SER A 41 1.56 -15.82 -0.56
N ALA A 42 2.53 -15.77 0.37
CA ALA A 42 3.28 -16.95 0.81
C ALA A 42 2.39 -18.08 1.37
N PRO A 43 1.29 -17.81 2.12
CA PRO A 43 0.37 -18.86 2.57
C PRO A 43 -0.39 -19.58 1.45
N GLU A 44 -0.43 -19.01 0.25
CA GLU A 44 -1.14 -19.57 -0.91
C GLU A 44 -0.30 -20.62 -1.68
N GLY A 45 0.97 -20.79 -1.30
CA GLY A 45 1.88 -21.78 -1.87
C GLY A 45 2.95 -21.19 -2.78
N ASP A 46 4.00 -21.98 -3.04
CA ASP A 46 5.21 -21.51 -3.73
C ASP A 46 4.93 -21.05 -5.16
N ASP A 47 4.04 -21.72 -5.91
CA ASP A 47 3.69 -21.33 -7.27
C ASP A 47 3.02 -19.95 -7.34
N VAL A 48 2.16 -19.63 -6.36
CA VAL A 48 1.48 -18.33 -6.27
C VAL A 48 2.48 -17.24 -5.87
N PHE A 49 3.31 -17.52 -4.87
CA PHE A 49 4.39 -16.62 -4.44
C PHE A 49 5.34 -16.28 -5.58
N ASP A 50 5.86 -17.29 -6.29
CA ASP A 50 6.78 -17.11 -7.40
C ASP A 50 6.08 -16.44 -8.61
N GLY A 51 4.78 -16.67 -8.77
CA GLY A 51 3.93 -15.96 -9.72
C GLY A 51 3.92 -14.45 -9.48
N TRP A 52 3.65 -14.02 -8.24
CA TRP A 52 3.69 -12.62 -7.84
C TRP A 52 5.08 -12.00 -7.96
N ALA A 53 6.11 -12.72 -7.53
CA ALA A 53 7.51 -12.30 -7.68
C ALA A 53 7.85 -11.99 -9.14
N ARG A 54 7.49 -12.92 -10.06
CA ARG A 54 7.74 -12.76 -11.50
C ARG A 54 6.94 -11.61 -12.09
N LYS A 55 5.68 -11.44 -11.68
CA LYS A 55 4.82 -10.34 -12.13
C LYS A 55 5.41 -8.98 -11.76
N GLY A 56 5.84 -8.81 -10.51
CA GLY A 56 6.48 -7.58 -10.04
C GLY A 56 7.79 -7.26 -10.79
N LEU A 57 8.66 -8.25 -10.98
CA LEU A 57 9.91 -8.08 -11.74
C LEU A 57 9.62 -7.70 -13.21
N ALA A 58 8.68 -8.38 -13.87
CA ALA A 58 8.32 -8.09 -15.25
C ALA A 58 7.75 -6.67 -15.42
N HIS A 59 6.91 -6.24 -14.47
CA HIS A 59 6.35 -4.89 -14.45
C HIS A 59 7.44 -3.82 -14.38
N PHE A 60 8.31 -3.85 -13.36
CA PHE A 60 9.36 -2.83 -13.22
C PHE A 60 10.41 -2.90 -14.34
N ALA A 61 10.72 -4.10 -14.85
CA ALA A 61 11.56 -4.24 -16.03
C ALA A 61 10.96 -3.53 -17.25
N SER A 62 9.63 -3.60 -17.45
CA SER A 62 8.94 -2.88 -18.53
C SER A 62 9.01 -1.35 -18.39
N LEU A 63 9.18 -0.85 -17.16
CA LEU A 63 9.35 0.57 -16.84
C LEU A 63 10.81 1.05 -16.90
N GLY A 64 11.76 0.14 -17.12
CA GLY A 64 13.20 0.42 -17.05
C GLY A 64 13.71 0.64 -15.63
N VAL A 65 12.99 0.14 -14.62
CA VAL A 65 13.30 0.32 -13.20
C VAL A 65 13.97 -0.95 -12.67
N PRO A 66 15.18 -0.86 -12.05
CA PRO A 66 15.79 -1.99 -11.39
C PRO A 66 14.91 -2.50 -10.25
N ALA A 67 14.61 -3.79 -10.24
CA ALA A 67 13.83 -4.40 -9.18
C ALA A 67 14.42 -5.73 -8.72
N ALA A 68 14.27 -6.02 -7.43
CA ALA A 68 14.63 -7.30 -6.83
C ALA A 68 13.48 -7.80 -5.94
N VAL A 69 13.43 -9.11 -5.72
CA VAL A 69 12.43 -9.76 -4.86
C VAL A 69 13.08 -10.10 -3.53
N LEU A 70 12.43 -9.73 -2.42
CA LEU A 70 12.78 -10.23 -1.11
C LEU A 70 12.02 -11.53 -0.82
N PRO A 71 12.70 -12.68 -0.67
CA PRO A 71 12.07 -13.98 -0.56
C PRO A 71 11.57 -14.28 0.87
N ILE A 72 10.91 -13.32 1.52
CA ILE A 72 10.37 -13.47 2.88
C ILE A 72 9.04 -14.22 2.78
N ARG A 73 9.00 -15.48 3.20
CA ARG A 73 7.82 -16.34 3.15
C ARG A 73 7.26 -16.64 4.54
N ARG A 74 8.14 -16.73 5.53
CA ARG A 74 7.80 -17.05 6.92
C ARG A 74 8.34 -16.00 7.87
N ARG A 75 7.92 -16.09 9.13
CA ARG A 75 8.38 -15.18 10.19
C ARG A 75 9.90 -15.22 10.33
N GLU A 76 10.49 -16.41 10.28
CA GLU A 76 11.92 -16.61 10.46
C GLU A 76 12.74 -15.90 9.36
N ASP A 77 12.18 -15.76 8.15
CA ASP A 77 12.84 -15.05 7.06
C ASP A 77 12.96 -13.55 7.33
N ALA A 78 12.07 -12.96 8.14
CA ALA A 78 12.10 -11.55 8.48
C ALA A 78 13.21 -11.18 9.49
N GLU A 79 13.76 -12.18 10.18
CA GLU A 79 14.83 -12.02 11.17
C GLU A 79 16.23 -12.29 10.57
N ARG A 80 16.30 -12.54 9.26
CA ARG A 80 17.55 -12.89 8.56
C ARG A 80 18.39 -11.65 8.25
N GLU A 81 19.57 -11.57 8.87
CA GLU A 81 20.51 -10.46 8.69
C GLU A 81 20.96 -10.26 7.23
N ASP A 82 21.08 -11.34 6.45
CA ASP A 82 21.46 -11.26 5.04
C ASP A 82 20.39 -10.59 4.17
N LEU A 83 19.12 -10.65 4.59
CA LEU A 83 18.00 -9.95 3.96
C LEU A 83 17.74 -8.56 4.56
N ALA A 84 18.21 -8.32 5.78
CA ALA A 84 18.04 -7.08 6.53
C ALA A 84 19.17 -6.06 6.32
N SER A 85 20.19 -6.37 5.53
CA SER A 85 21.37 -5.50 5.36
C SER A 85 21.01 -4.05 4.96
N ASP A 86 21.84 -3.08 5.38
CA ASP A 86 21.70 -1.64 5.10
C ASP A 86 21.61 -1.30 3.60
N ALA A 87 21.99 -2.23 2.72
CA ALA A 87 21.84 -2.11 1.27
C ALA A 87 20.37 -2.25 0.80
N VAL A 88 19.52 -2.89 1.62
CA VAL A 88 18.10 -3.19 1.33
C VAL A 88 17.17 -2.24 2.10
N TRP A 89 17.56 -1.83 3.31
CA TRP A 89 16.73 -1.02 4.20
C TRP A 89 17.45 0.25 4.66
N LYS A 90 17.12 1.40 4.06
CA LYS A 90 17.45 2.70 4.66
C LYS A 90 16.43 3.05 5.76
N PRO A 91 16.82 3.77 6.82
CA PRO A 91 15.89 4.28 7.82
C PRO A 91 14.73 5.05 7.16
N GLY A 92 13.48 4.75 7.50
CA GLY A 92 12.32 5.42 6.87
C GLY A 92 11.06 4.57 6.73
N SER A 93 11.13 3.25 6.96
CA SER A 93 9.97 2.35 6.96
C SER A 93 8.99 2.71 8.08
N SER A 94 7.99 3.53 7.76
CA SER A 94 6.96 3.94 8.70
C SER A 94 5.80 2.94 8.72
N TYR A 95 5.51 2.40 9.90
CA TYR A 95 4.32 1.58 10.13
C TYR A 95 3.13 2.47 10.50
N VAL A 96 1.98 2.24 9.85
CA VAL A 96 0.72 2.91 10.20
C VAL A 96 0.19 2.27 11.48
N ARG A 97 0.05 3.04 12.57
CA ARG A 97 -0.64 2.55 13.77
C ARG A 97 -2.08 3.04 13.70
N VAL A 98 -3.01 2.09 13.61
CA VAL A 98 -4.46 2.30 13.71
C VAL A 98 -5.09 3.06 12.54
N VAL A 99 -5.04 2.44 11.36
CA VAL A 99 -5.94 2.72 10.25
C VAL A 99 -6.44 1.39 9.73
N LEU A 100 -7.77 1.20 9.68
CA LEU A 100 -8.33 0.04 8.99
C LEU A 100 -8.27 0.34 7.49
N PHE A 101 -7.32 -0.29 6.80
CA PHE A 101 -7.25 -0.26 5.33
C PHE A 101 -8.15 -1.33 4.75
N ALA A 102 -9.10 -0.92 3.92
CA ALA A 102 -10.01 -1.80 3.19
C ALA A 102 -9.75 -1.67 1.68
N PRO A 103 -8.84 -2.49 1.11
CA PRO A 103 -8.68 -2.59 -0.35
C PRO A 103 -9.94 -3.20 -1.00
N HIS A 104 -10.02 -3.16 -2.32
CA HIS A 104 -11.15 -3.64 -3.11
C HIS A 104 -12.50 -3.04 -2.66
N TRP A 105 -12.53 -1.78 -2.23
CA TRP A 105 -13.69 -1.22 -1.54
C TRP A 105 -14.96 -1.26 -2.39
N ASP A 106 -14.89 -0.94 -3.68
CA ASP A 106 -16.04 -1.05 -4.58
C ASP A 106 -16.45 -2.49 -4.88
N THR A 107 -15.49 -3.41 -4.90
CA THR A 107 -15.71 -4.83 -5.23
C THR A 107 -16.28 -5.63 -4.05
N VAL A 108 -15.86 -5.36 -2.81
CA VAL A 108 -16.35 -6.09 -1.63
C VAL A 108 -17.86 -5.93 -1.43
N GLU A 109 -18.42 -4.75 -1.68
CA GLU A 109 -19.86 -4.51 -1.58
C GLU A 109 -20.66 -5.21 -2.69
N ARG A 110 -20.05 -5.36 -3.88
CA ARG A 110 -20.67 -6.11 -4.99
C ARG A 110 -20.75 -7.60 -4.69
N TRP A 111 -19.72 -8.17 -4.07
CA TRP A 111 -19.70 -9.58 -3.71
C TRP A 111 -20.52 -9.88 -2.45
N TYR A 112 -20.50 -8.97 -1.48
CA TYR A 112 -21.17 -9.11 -0.20
C TYR A 112 -21.96 -7.84 0.13
N PRO A 113 -23.20 -7.70 -0.38
CA PRO A 113 -24.05 -6.55 -0.08
C PRO A 113 -24.19 -6.33 1.44
N GLY A 114 -23.90 -5.12 1.91
CA GLY A 114 -23.86 -4.74 3.33
C GLY A 114 -22.49 -4.86 3.99
N ALA A 115 -21.45 -5.29 3.28
CA ALA A 115 -20.07 -5.36 3.80
C ALA A 115 -19.57 -3.98 4.24
N HIS A 116 -19.85 -2.91 3.50
CA HIS A 116 -19.49 -1.55 3.89
C HIS A 116 -20.05 -1.17 5.26
N ALA A 117 -21.35 -1.43 5.47
CA ALA A 117 -22.02 -1.13 6.72
C ALA A 117 -21.48 -2.00 7.88
N PHE A 118 -21.17 -3.27 7.61
CA PHE A 118 -20.57 -4.16 8.60
C PHE A 118 -19.17 -3.70 9.03
N ILE A 119 -18.31 -3.35 8.07
CA ILE A 119 -16.96 -2.85 8.33
C ILE A 119 -17.02 -1.51 9.08
N GLN A 120 -17.87 -0.58 8.63
CA GLN A 120 -18.07 0.72 9.30
C GLN A 120 -18.45 0.56 10.78
N ARG A 121 -19.32 -0.40 11.12
CA ARG A 121 -19.74 -0.66 12.51
C ARG A 121 -18.63 -1.20 13.40
N SER A 122 -17.56 -1.74 12.79
CA SER A 122 -16.40 -2.26 13.52
C SER A 122 -15.37 -1.17 13.86
N VAL A 123 -15.52 0.03 13.30
CA VAL A 123 -14.64 1.18 13.54
C VAL A 123 -14.94 1.79 14.91
N ARG A 124 -13.94 1.83 15.80
CA ARG A 124 -14.09 2.38 17.15
C ARG A 124 -14.03 3.91 17.15
N PRO A 125 -14.57 4.59 18.18
CA PRO A 125 -14.38 6.03 18.35
C PRO A 125 -12.89 6.40 18.34
N GLY A 126 -12.52 7.38 17.52
CA GLY A 126 -11.13 7.82 17.35
C GLY A 126 -10.38 7.12 16.22
N GLU A 127 -10.86 5.98 15.72
CA GLU A 127 -10.25 5.28 14.59
C GLU A 127 -10.66 5.90 13.25
N THR A 128 -9.83 5.66 12.23
CA THR A 128 -10.10 6.05 10.85
C THR A 128 -10.16 4.79 9.99
N LEU A 129 -11.22 4.69 9.17
CA LEU A 129 -11.35 3.70 8.10
C LEU A 129 -11.05 4.37 6.77
N VAL A 130 -10.17 3.76 5.99
CA VAL A 130 -9.85 4.16 4.61
C VAL A 130 -10.20 3.01 3.69
N GLY A 131 -11.25 3.17 2.90
CA GLY A 131 -11.61 2.28 1.81
C GLY A 131 -11.03 2.79 0.49
N ILE A 132 -10.38 1.93 -0.28
CA ILE A 132 -9.80 2.31 -1.58
C ILE A 132 -10.39 1.38 -2.65
N ASP A 133 -11.02 1.97 -3.65
CA ASP A 133 -11.58 1.24 -4.78
C ASP A 133 -10.47 0.57 -5.63
N GLU A 134 -10.81 -0.47 -6.38
CA GLU A 134 -9.85 -1.10 -7.30
C GLU A 134 -9.31 -0.11 -8.35
N ALA A 135 -8.10 -0.37 -8.85
CA ALA A 135 -7.40 0.50 -9.79
C ALA A 135 -7.32 1.98 -9.35
N THR A 136 -7.22 2.20 -8.03
CA THR A 136 -7.15 3.51 -7.39
C THR A 136 -6.10 3.46 -6.28
N ALA A 137 -5.41 4.57 -6.04
CA ALA A 137 -4.42 4.68 -4.99
C ALA A 137 -4.55 6.00 -4.21
N MET A 138 -4.21 5.95 -2.93
CA MET A 138 -4.01 7.09 -2.05
C MET A 138 -2.50 7.29 -1.88
N VAL A 139 -1.94 8.38 -2.41
CA VAL A 139 -0.50 8.68 -2.34
C VAL A 139 -0.25 9.94 -1.54
N GLY A 140 0.84 10.01 -0.76
CA GLY A 140 1.07 11.17 0.11
C GLY A 140 2.26 11.06 1.05
N ASP A 141 2.31 11.97 2.02
CA ASP A 141 3.40 12.11 2.99
C ASP A 141 3.02 11.67 4.42
N GLY A 142 1.84 11.07 4.59
CA GLY A 142 1.28 10.72 5.89
C GLY A 142 0.32 11.78 6.47
N ALA A 143 0.29 12.99 5.90
CA ALA A 143 -0.58 14.07 6.35
C ALA A 143 -1.49 14.63 5.25
N THR A 144 -0.93 14.76 4.05
CA THR A 144 -1.61 15.22 2.84
C THR A 144 -1.57 14.13 1.79
N TRP A 145 -2.70 13.94 1.12
CA TRP A 145 -2.93 12.85 0.20
C TRP A 145 -3.48 13.36 -1.13
N GLU A 146 -3.14 12.63 -2.18
CA GLU A 146 -3.67 12.76 -3.53
C GLU A 146 -4.23 11.40 -3.96
N VAL A 147 -5.35 11.42 -4.68
CA VAL A 147 -5.95 10.20 -5.23
C VAL A 147 -5.52 10.03 -6.68
N LEU A 148 -4.86 8.91 -6.97
CA LEU A 148 -4.47 8.50 -8.33
C LEU A 148 -5.30 7.31 -8.79
N GLY A 149 -5.38 7.09 -10.11
CA GLY A 149 -6.09 5.96 -10.70
C GLY A 149 -7.50 6.31 -11.17
N ARG A 150 -8.46 5.39 -11.02
CA ARG A 150 -9.72 5.42 -11.78
C ARG A 150 -10.97 5.81 -11.01
N SER A 151 -11.03 5.55 -9.70
CA SER A 151 -12.26 5.72 -8.92
C SER A 151 -12.04 6.68 -7.75
N ALA A 152 -12.11 6.21 -6.51
CA ALA A 152 -12.06 7.07 -5.32
C ALA A 152 -11.46 6.39 -4.10
N VAL A 153 -11.06 7.24 -3.16
CA VAL A 153 -10.76 6.90 -1.77
C VAL A 153 -11.94 7.35 -0.91
N HIS A 154 -12.33 6.51 0.04
CA HIS A 154 -13.44 6.74 0.97
C HIS A 154 -12.88 6.76 2.38
N VAL A 155 -13.16 7.81 3.13
CA VAL A 155 -12.66 7.99 4.49
C VAL A 155 -13.84 8.09 5.43
N TYR A 156 -13.87 7.24 6.44
CA TYR A 156 -14.79 7.34 7.56
C TYR A 156 -14.02 7.72 8.82
N ARG A 157 -14.34 8.90 9.38
CA ARG A 157 -13.72 9.43 10.60
C ARG A 157 -14.73 10.24 11.39
N ALA A 158 -14.72 10.08 12.72
CA ALA A 158 -15.60 10.82 13.64
C ALA A 158 -17.09 10.78 13.23
N GLY A 159 -17.57 9.61 12.78
CA GLY A 159 -18.96 9.41 12.40
C GLY A 159 -19.36 9.99 11.03
N ARG A 160 -18.39 10.46 10.22
CA ARG A 160 -18.66 11.10 8.93
C ARG A 160 -17.89 10.43 7.80
N TRP A 161 -18.57 10.30 6.67
CA TRP A 161 -17.97 9.87 5.41
C TRP A 161 -17.47 11.06 4.60
N MET A 162 -16.33 10.86 3.96
CA MET A 162 -15.78 11.71 2.90
C MET A 162 -15.40 10.81 1.73
N ARG A 163 -15.70 11.24 0.51
CA ARG A 163 -15.27 10.57 -0.72
C ARG A 163 -14.38 11.52 -1.50
N ALA A 164 -13.17 11.09 -1.81
CA ALA A 164 -12.20 11.80 -2.63
C ALA A 164 -12.03 11.04 -3.96
N PRO A 165 -12.64 11.48 -5.08
CA PRO A 165 -12.35 10.95 -6.42
C PRO A 165 -10.88 11.12 -6.86
N ALA A 166 -10.48 10.34 -7.86
CA ALA A 166 -9.20 10.51 -8.56
C ALA A 166 -8.97 11.97 -9.00
N GLY A 167 -7.75 12.45 -8.81
CA GLY A 167 -7.33 13.84 -9.00
C GLY A 167 -7.57 14.75 -7.78
N GLU A 168 -8.32 14.31 -6.77
CA GLU A 168 -8.54 15.10 -5.57
C GLU A 168 -7.34 15.04 -4.62
N ARG A 169 -7.10 16.18 -3.95
CA ARG A 169 -6.16 16.29 -2.84
C ARG A 169 -6.90 16.63 -1.55
N PHE A 170 -6.53 15.96 -0.47
CA PHE A 170 -7.16 16.18 0.84
C PHE A 170 -6.15 16.03 1.97
N ARG A 171 -6.48 16.60 3.13
CA ARG A 171 -5.68 16.50 4.35
C ARG A 171 -6.27 15.44 5.27
N LEU A 172 -5.48 14.42 5.60
CA LEU A 172 -5.83 13.38 6.55
C LEU A 172 -4.56 12.95 7.30
N PRO A 173 -4.23 13.59 8.44
CA PRO A 173 -3.11 13.16 9.26
C PRO A 173 -3.36 11.75 9.79
N LEU A 174 -2.50 10.81 9.37
CA LEU A 174 -2.46 9.43 9.86
C LEU A 174 -1.36 9.29 10.89
N GLU A 175 -1.68 8.67 12.02
CA GLU A 175 -0.69 8.37 13.06
C GLU A 175 0.21 7.22 12.58
N MET A 176 1.38 7.59 12.07
CA MET A 176 2.44 6.66 11.76
C MET A 176 3.28 6.50 13.02
N GLY A 177 3.44 5.28 13.53
CA GLY A 177 4.30 5.02 14.67
C GLY A 177 5.73 5.51 14.43
N PRO A 178 6.54 5.74 15.48
CA PRO A 178 7.98 5.83 15.27
C PRO A 178 8.46 4.53 14.58
N PRO A 179 9.50 4.60 13.71
CA PRO A 179 10.22 3.40 13.35
C PRO A 179 10.60 2.71 14.66
N GLY A 180 10.23 1.43 14.80
CA GLY A 180 10.34 0.73 16.07
C GLY A 180 11.75 0.85 16.64
N GLU A 181 11.85 1.30 17.89
CA GLU A 181 12.94 0.83 18.76
C GLU A 181 12.68 -0.66 18.93
N VAL A 182 13.48 -1.46 18.23
CA VAL A 182 13.66 -2.89 18.49
C VAL A 182 14.82 -3.01 19.47
#